data_AF-A0A8S3EY74-F1
#
_entry.id   AF-A0A8S3EY74-F1
#
_cell.length_a   1.000
_cell.length_b   1.000
_cell.length_c   1.000
_cell.angle_alpha   90.00
_cell.angle_beta   90.00
_cell.angle_gamma   90.00
#
_symmetry.space_group_name_H-M   'P 1'
#
loop_
_entity.id
_entity.type
_entity.pdbx_description
1 polymer ?
#
loop_
_entity_poly.entity_id
_entity_poly.type
_entity_poly.pdbx_seq_one_letter_code
_entity_poly.pdbx_strand_id
1 'polypeptide(L)'
;MAYSLMAVYKDCVAARDAAQEAAGNDETINIDLSPLRELARRFNLSFGLDMAKQREALAALHRECIRFALTPLFRHDDSSQPGPNLLFLEVLPEFASKLLKPDKKAIYDHVDKLVHNATIEGDAWQPLINYRRILNDEPGGGHGPKTRASTATRGRKRAAPQDDDNSRL
;
A
#
# COMPACT_ATOMS: atom_id res chain seq x y z
N MET A 1 9.29 12.85 14.44
CA MET A 1 8.16 12.16 13.79
C MET A 1 8.42 10.66 13.67
N ALA A 2 9.42 10.20 12.90
CA ALA A 2 9.70 8.76 12.72
C ALA A 2 9.84 8.00 14.06
N TYR A 3 10.72 8.47 14.95
CA TYR A 3 10.94 7.85 16.25
C TYR A 3 9.70 7.83 17.14
N SER A 4 8.82 8.84 17.05
CA SER A 4 7.57 8.87 17.80
C SER A 4 6.60 7.79 17.32
N LEU A 5 6.52 7.55 16.00
CA LEU A 5 5.75 6.44 15.45
C LEU A 5 6.34 5.09 15.90
N MET A 6 7.67 4.94 15.85
CA MET A 6 8.33 3.72 16.29
C MET A 6 8.13 3.45 17.80
N ALA A 7 8.13 4.50 18.62
CA ALA A 7 7.88 4.38 20.06
C ALA A 7 6.44 3.89 20.31
N VAL A 8 5.44 4.55 19.74
CA VAL A 8 4.04 4.13 19.89
C VAL A 8 3.81 2.72 19.35
N TYR A 9 4.46 2.33 18.25
CA TYR A 9 4.36 0.96 17.75
C TYR A 9 4.90 -0.06 18.75
N LYS A 10 6.05 0.23 19.37
CA LYS A 10 6.62 -0.64 20.42
C LYS A 10 5.67 -0.72 21.63
N ASP A 11 5.03 0.38 21.99
CA ASP A 11 4.03 0.38 23.07
C ASP A 11 2.81 -0.48 22.71
N CYS A 12 2.32 -0.44 21.46
CA CYS A 12 1.26 -1.32 20.96
C CYS A 12 1.67 -2.81 21.02
N VAL A 13 2.91 -3.13 20.64
CA VAL A 13 3.46 -4.50 20.71
C VAL A 13 3.55 -4.96 22.17
N ALA A 14 4.07 -4.12 23.06
CA ALA A 14 4.19 -4.43 24.49
C ALA A 14 2.81 -4.60 25.15
N ALA A 15 1.82 -3.80 24.75
CA ALA A 15 0.44 -3.94 25.22
C ALA A 15 -0.20 -5.26 24.76
N ARG A 16 0.04 -5.68 23.52
CA ARG A 16 -0.37 -7.00 23.03
C ARG A 16 0.29 -8.12 23.84
N ASP A 17 1.59 -8.05 24.08
CA ASP A 17 2.31 -9.07 24.85
C ASP A 17 1.78 -9.19 26.28
N ALA A 18 1.55 -8.05 26.95
CA ALA A 18 0.93 -8.05 28.27
C ALA A 18 -0.49 -8.64 28.28
N ALA A 19 -1.28 -8.37 27.24
CA ALA A 19 -2.62 -8.93 27.09
C ALA A 19 -2.60 -10.44 26.79
N GLN A 20 -1.65 -10.91 25.99
CA GLN A 20 -1.45 -12.33 25.69
C GLN A 20 -1.07 -13.13 26.94
N GLU A 21 -0.17 -12.60 27.76
CA GLU A 21 0.19 -13.19 29.07
C GLU A 21 -1.01 -13.26 30.02
N ALA A 22 -1.91 -12.26 29.99
CA ALA A 22 -3.10 -12.24 30.83
C ALA A 22 -4.21 -13.19 30.35
N ALA A 23 -4.35 -13.40 29.03
CA ALA A 23 -5.38 -14.25 28.43
C ALA A 23 -5.04 -15.76 28.52
N GLY A 24 -3.75 -16.11 28.66
CA GLY A 24 -3.29 -17.50 28.61
C GLY A 24 -3.27 -18.07 27.19
N ASN A 25 -2.95 -19.36 27.04
CA ASN A 25 -2.62 -19.98 25.75
C ASN A 25 -3.78 -20.20 24.75
N ASP A 26 -5.03 -19.89 25.11
CA ASP A 26 -6.23 -20.28 24.33
C ASP A 26 -6.71 -19.18 23.36
N GLU A 27 -6.29 -17.92 23.55
CA GLU A 27 -6.66 -16.79 22.69
C GLU A 27 -5.44 -16.14 22.03
N THR A 28 -5.55 -15.82 20.73
CA THR A 28 -4.52 -15.06 20.02
C THR A 28 -4.88 -13.58 20.04
N ILE A 29 -4.17 -12.78 20.82
CA ILE A 29 -4.39 -11.34 20.87
C ILE A 29 -3.72 -10.65 19.67
N ASN A 30 -4.53 -9.97 18.87
CA ASN A 30 -4.06 -9.13 17.77
C ASN A 30 -3.53 -7.79 18.30
N ILE A 31 -2.54 -7.22 17.61
CA ILE A 31 -2.00 -5.89 17.96
C ILE A 31 -3.03 -4.80 17.60
N ASP A 32 -3.41 -3.97 18.58
CA ASP A 32 -4.20 -2.76 18.30
C ASP A 32 -3.30 -1.62 17.80
N LEU A 33 -3.44 -1.30 16.51
CA LEU A 33 -2.70 -0.22 15.85
C LEU A 33 -3.47 1.12 15.83
N SER A 34 -4.64 1.21 16.48
CA SER A 34 -5.45 2.44 16.50
C SER A 34 -4.68 3.67 17.01
N PRO A 35 -3.89 3.59 18.12
CA PRO A 35 -3.10 4.72 18.59
C PRO A 35 -2.04 5.18 17.57
N LEU A 36 -1.40 4.21 16.91
CA LEU A 36 -0.38 4.48 15.90
C LEU A 36 -0.99 5.13 14.65
N ARG A 37 -2.11 4.60 14.17
CA ARG A 37 -2.84 5.14 13.01
C ARG A 37 -3.30 6.58 13.26
N GLU A 38 -3.82 6.85 14.46
CA GLU A 38 -4.24 8.20 14.83
C GLU A 38 -3.05 9.18 14.89
N LEU A 39 -1.92 8.78 15.47
CA LEU A 39 -0.71 9.60 15.46
C LEU A 39 -0.21 9.86 14.03
N ALA A 40 -0.23 8.85 13.17
CA ALA A 40 0.17 8.99 11.78
C ALA A 40 -0.70 10.00 11.03
N ARG A 41 -2.02 9.96 11.20
CA ARG A 41 -2.94 10.93 10.59
C ARG A 41 -2.68 12.35 11.08
N ARG A 42 -2.44 12.55 12.38
CA ARG A 42 -2.11 13.87 12.94
C ARG A 42 -0.82 14.43 12.34
N PHE A 43 0.23 13.60 12.24
CA PHE A 43 1.46 14.02 11.56
C PHE A 43 1.22 14.31 10.08
N ASN A 44 0.39 13.52 9.40
CA ASN A 44 0.04 13.75 8.01
C ASN A 44 -0.62 15.13 7.79
N LEU A 45 -1.52 15.53 8.70
CA LEU A 45 -2.16 16.85 8.70
C LEU A 45 -1.19 18.00 8.97
N SER A 46 -0.13 17.77 9.73
CA SER A 46 0.94 18.76 9.96
C SER A 46 1.78 19.05 8.70
N PHE A 47 1.74 18.17 7.70
CA PHE A 47 2.30 18.46 6.39
C PHE A 47 1.37 19.40 5.62
N GLY A 48 1.90 20.54 5.18
CA GLY A 48 1.16 21.53 4.40
C GLY A 48 0.88 21.05 2.98
N LEU A 49 0.46 21.99 2.13
CA LEU A 49 0.14 21.71 0.72
C LEU A 49 1.38 21.78 -0.19
N ASP A 50 2.48 22.36 0.29
CA ASP A 50 3.72 22.52 -0.46
C ASP A 50 4.59 21.26 -0.35
N MET A 51 4.25 20.27 -1.18
CA MET A 51 4.93 18.97 -1.22
C MET A 51 6.41 19.09 -1.63
N ALA A 52 6.79 20.15 -2.36
CA ALA A 52 8.18 20.36 -2.77
C ALA A 52 9.08 20.70 -1.57
N LYS A 53 8.61 21.56 -0.66
CA LYS A 53 9.35 21.89 0.58
C LYS A 53 9.41 20.74 1.56
N GLN A 54 8.39 19.90 1.59
CA GLN A 54 8.27 18.81 2.56
C GLN A 54 8.80 17.46 2.03
N ARG A 55 9.20 17.44 0.76
CA ARG A 55 9.74 16.29 0.04
C ARG A 55 10.85 15.57 0.81
N GLU A 56 11.86 16.32 1.24
CA GLU A 56 13.03 15.75 1.92
C GLU A 56 12.66 15.15 3.28
N ALA A 57 11.82 15.86 4.05
CA ALA A 57 11.35 15.40 5.35
C ALA A 57 10.51 14.12 5.23
N LEU A 58 9.62 14.04 4.24
CA LEU A 58 8.82 12.84 3.96
C LEU A 58 9.68 11.68 3.48
N ALA A 59 10.62 11.93 2.56
CA ALA A 59 11.54 10.91 2.09
C ALA A 59 12.45 10.38 3.21
N ALA A 60 12.91 11.24 4.11
CA ALA A 60 13.65 10.84 5.31
C ALA A 60 12.76 10.00 6.25
N LEU A 61 11.53 10.44 6.53
CA LEU A 61 10.55 9.70 7.34
C LEU A 61 10.35 8.28 6.81
N HIS A 62 10.09 8.13 5.49
CA HIS A 62 9.91 6.82 4.88
C HIS A 62 11.15 5.93 4.99
N ARG A 63 12.36 6.47 4.73
CA ARG A 63 13.61 5.71 4.87
C ARG A 63 13.81 5.19 6.29
N GLU A 64 13.57 6.03 7.30
CA GLU A 64 13.67 5.63 8.71
C GLU A 64 12.64 4.55 9.07
N CYS A 65 11.40 4.73 8.65
CA CYS A 65 10.31 3.79 8.91
C CYS A 65 10.51 2.43 8.22
N ILE A 66 10.96 2.43 6.97
CA ILE A 66 11.28 1.21 6.21
C ILE A 66 12.43 0.46 6.87
N ARG A 67 13.48 1.18 7.28
CA ARG A 67 14.58 0.57 8.03
C ARG A 67 14.05 -0.12 9.27
N PHE A 68 13.22 0.53 10.07
CA PHE A 68 12.67 -0.08 11.28
C PHE A 68 11.81 -1.34 11.00
N ALA A 69 10.94 -1.28 9.99
CA ALA A 69 10.05 -2.39 9.64
C ALA A 69 10.79 -3.60 9.04
N LEU A 70 11.78 -3.35 8.17
CA LEU A 70 12.44 -4.39 7.39
C LEU A 70 13.78 -4.85 7.98
N THR A 71 14.44 -4.08 8.87
CA THR A 71 15.72 -4.51 9.49
C THR A 71 15.64 -5.90 10.14
N PRO A 72 14.56 -6.26 10.87
CA PRO A 72 14.44 -7.60 11.45
C PRO A 72 14.37 -8.73 10.41
N LEU A 73 13.87 -8.49 9.19
CA LEU A 73 13.83 -9.50 8.12
C LEU A 73 15.22 -9.99 7.72
N PHE A 74 16.25 -9.14 7.85
CA PHE A 74 17.64 -9.49 7.51
C PHE A 74 18.40 -10.13 8.66
N ARG A 75 17.80 -10.25 9.85
CA ARG A 75 18.44 -10.86 11.03
C ARG A 75 18.07 -12.33 11.21
N HIS A 76 16.98 -12.77 10.57
CA HIS A 76 16.59 -14.17 10.56
C HIS A 76 17.12 -14.85 9.29
N ASP A 77 17.74 -16.02 9.48
CA ASP A 77 18.26 -16.86 8.39
C ASP A 77 17.12 -17.44 7.52
N ASP A 78 15.89 -17.39 8.05
CA ASP A 78 14.67 -17.82 7.36
C ASP A 78 13.98 -16.60 6.70
N SER A 79 14.35 -16.33 5.45
CA SER A 79 13.76 -15.24 4.64
C SER A 79 12.30 -15.49 4.22
N SER A 80 11.73 -16.64 4.62
CA SER A 80 10.33 -17.03 4.37
C SER A 80 9.35 -16.43 5.38
N GLN A 81 9.83 -16.05 6.58
CA GLN A 81 8.96 -15.52 7.63
C GLN A 81 8.97 -13.98 7.68
N PRO A 82 7.80 -13.35 7.82
CA PRO A 82 7.70 -11.91 7.99
C PRO A 82 8.30 -11.49 9.33
N GLY A 83 9.07 -10.40 9.31
CA GLY A 83 9.74 -9.89 10.50
C GLY A 83 8.74 -9.33 11.51
N PRO A 84 9.09 -9.31 12.80
CA PRO A 84 8.18 -8.89 13.88
C PRO A 84 7.64 -7.46 13.73
N ASN A 85 8.35 -6.60 13.01
CA ASN A 85 7.97 -5.21 12.80
C ASN A 85 7.20 -4.96 11.50
N LEU A 86 6.83 -6.01 10.75
CA LEU A 86 6.25 -5.83 9.41
C LEU A 86 4.91 -5.08 9.43
N LEU A 87 4.11 -5.31 10.47
CA LEU A 87 2.82 -4.62 10.68
C LEU A 87 2.97 -3.10 10.82
N PHE A 88 4.16 -2.60 11.17
CA PHE A 88 4.43 -1.16 11.17
C PHE A 88 4.25 -0.51 9.79
N LEU A 89 4.40 -1.27 8.69
CA LEU A 89 4.20 -0.74 7.35
C LEU A 89 2.77 -0.26 7.07
N GLU A 90 1.77 -0.71 7.85
CA GLU A 90 0.37 -0.32 7.63
C GLU A 90 0.10 1.18 7.79
N VAL A 91 0.96 1.90 8.51
CA VAL A 91 0.77 3.35 8.73
C VAL A 91 1.56 4.22 7.75
N LEU A 92 2.50 3.65 6.99
CA LEU A 92 3.24 4.38 5.95
C LEU A 92 2.38 4.83 4.76
N PRO A 93 1.32 4.10 4.34
CA PRO A 93 0.34 4.59 3.36
C PRO A 93 -0.21 5.99 3.61
N GLU A 94 -0.38 6.39 4.87
CA GLU A 94 -0.87 7.72 5.25
C GLU A 94 0.04 8.83 4.68
N PHE A 95 1.36 8.62 4.77
CA PHE A 95 2.38 9.55 4.29
C PHE A 95 2.69 9.39 2.80
N ALA A 96 2.52 8.18 2.26
CA ALA A 96 2.82 7.89 0.86
C ALA A 96 1.96 8.68 -0.13
N SER A 97 0.76 9.10 0.29
CA SER A 97 -0.13 9.98 -0.48
C SER A 97 0.49 11.35 -0.80
N LYS A 98 1.43 11.82 0.02
CA LYS A 98 2.10 13.13 -0.11
C LYS A 98 3.47 13.07 -0.77
N LEU A 99 3.97 11.87 -1.10
CA LEU A 99 5.23 11.72 -1.82
C LEU A 99 5.08 12.15 -3.28
N LEU A 100 6.07 12.88 -3.79
CA LEU A 100 6.19 13.16 -5.21
C LEU A 100 6.56 11.87 -5.96
N LYS A 101 6.17 11.80 -7.25
CA LYS A 101 6.49 10.66 -8.14
C LYS A 101 7.96 10.20 -8.10
N PRO A 102 8.98 11.09 -8.20
CA PRO A 102 10.38 10.65 -8.15
C PRO A 102 10.74 10.00 -6.80
N ASP A 103 10.16 10.46 -5.69
CA ASP A 103 10.43 9.89 -4.38
C ASP A 103 9.73 8.57 -4.17
N LYS A 104 8.48 8.44 -4.63
CA LYS A 104 7.76 7.17 -4.63
C LYS A 104 8.58 6.09 -5.34
N LYS A 105 9.10 6.41 -6.53
CA LYS A 105 9.96 5.50 -7.29
C LYS A 105 11.25 5.17 -6.53
N ALA A 106 11.95 6.16 -5.99
CA ALA A 106 13.18 5.92 -5.24
C ALA A 106 12.95 5.03 -3.99
N ILE A 107 11.83 5.24 -3.30
CA ILE A 107 11.44 4.45 -2.12
C ILE A 107 11.03 3.04 -2.54
N TYR A 108 10.27 2.89 -3.63
CA TYR A 108 9.93 1.59 -4.18
C TYR A 108 11.19 0.78 -4.53
N ASP A 109 12.10 1.37 -5.31
CA ASP A 109 13.35 0.72 -5.71
C ASP A 109 14.22 0.37 -4.48
N HIS A 110 14.14 1.15 -3.40
CA HIS A 110 14.81 0.84 -2.13
C HIS A 110 14.17 -0.36 -1.42
N VAL A 111 12.84 -0.40 -1.29
CA VAL A 111 12.11 -1.53 -0.69
C VAL A 111 12.33 -2.80 -1.50
N ASP A 112 12.27 -2.72 -2.83
CA ASP A 112 12.42 -3.86 -3.73
C ASP A 112 13.80 -4.53 -3.59
N LYS A 113 14.87 -3.71 -3.51
CA LYS A 113 16.23 -4.20 -3.24
C LYS A 113 16.36 -4.88 -1.88
N LEU A 114 15.67 -4.35 -0.87
CA LEU A 114 15.67 -4.94 0.47
C LEU A 114 15.01 -6.32 0.43
N VAL A 115 13.86 -6.46 -0.22
CA VAL A 115 13.09 -7.72 -0.18
C VAL A 115 13.39 -8.69 -1.31
N HIS A 116 14.42 -8.42 -2.13
CA HIS A 116 14.77 -9.21 -3.31
C HIS A 116 14.99 -10.70 -3.03
N ASN A 117 15.53 -11.04 -1.86
CA ASN A 117 15.85 -12.42 -1.46
C ASN A 117 14.78 -13.05 -0.55
N ALA A 118 13.69 -12.34 -0.26
CA ALA A 118 12.63 -12.81 0.63
C ALA A 118 11.48 -13.42 -0.17
N THR A 119 10.93 -14.53 0.33
CA THR A 119 9.74 -15.14 -0.24
C THR A 119 8.50 -14.48 0.36
N ILE A 120 7.90 -13.55 -0.38
CA ILE A 120 6.75 -12.75 0.08
C ILE A 120 5.45 -13.51 -0.24
N GLU A 121 5.04 -14.41 0.65
CA GLU A 121 3.85 -15.25 0.45
C GLU A 121 2.98 -15.34 1.73
N GLY A 122 1.67 -15.14 1.57
CA GLY A 122 0.68 -15.28 2.64
C GLY A 122 0.22 -13.97 3.30
N ASP A 123 -0.76 -14.09 4.19
CA ASP A 123 -1.49 -12.94 4.75
C ASP A 123 -0.65 -12.07 5.68
N ALA A 124 0.37 -12.64 6.30
CA ALA A 124 1.26 -11.89 7.18
C ALA A 124 2.14 -10.88 6.41
N TRP A 125 2.30 -11.03 5.09
CA TRP A 125 3.02 -10.09 4.23
C TRP A 125 2.16 -8.95 3.67
N GLN A 126 0.84 -8.95 3.92
CA GLN A 126 -0.09 -7.96 3.41
C GLN A 126 0.32 -6.49 3.66
N PRO A 127 0.90 -6.11 4.82
CA PRO A 127 1.38 -4.74 5.03
C PRO A 127 2.41 -4.29 4.00
N LEU A 128 3.36 -5.17 3.64
CA LEU A 128 4.39 -4.90 2.63
C LEU A 128 3.80 -4.88 1.22
N ILE A 129 2.95 -5.84 0.89
CA ILE A 129 2.30 -5.94 -0.42
C ILE A 129 1.47 -4.68 -0.68
N ASN A 130 0.65 -4.26 0.29
CA ASN A 130 -0.16 -3.05 0.19
C ASN A 130 0.71 -1.79 0.06
N TYR A 131 1.79 -1.69 0.84
CA TYR A 131 2.70 -0.55 0.76
C TYR A 131 3.39 -0.45 -0.61
N ARG A 132 3.89 -1.57 -1.16
CA ARG A 132 4.47 -1.62 -2.52
C ARG A 132 3.45 -1.21 -3.59
N ARG A 133 2.20 -1.66 -3.48
CA ARG A 133 1.12 -1.26 -4.40
C ARG A 133 0.93 0.26 -4.42
N ILE A 134 0.89 0.92 -3.26
CA ILE A 134 0.67 2.38 -3.15
C ILE A 134 1.84 3.21 -3.68
N LEU A 135 3.07 2.67 -3.58
CA LEU A 135 4.26 3.30 -4.14
C LEU A 135 4.31 3.17 -5.67
N ASN A 136 3.84 2.04 -6.21
CA ASN A 136 3.69 1.82 -7.65
C ASN A 136 2.48 2.54 -8.24
N ASP A 137 1.41 2.75 -7.46
CA ASP A 137 0.23 3.46 -7.90
C ASP A 137 0.54 4.95 -8.08
N GLU A 138 0.38 5.40 -9.32
CA GLU A 138 0.45 6.80 -9.65
C GLU A 138 -0.75 7.54 -9.02
N PRO A 139 -0.52 8.59 -8.20
CA PRO A 139 -1.60 9.47 -7.80
C PRO A 139 -1.99 10.28 -9.05
N GLY A 140 -3.00 9.80 -9.77
CA GLY A 140 -3.46 10.37 -11.05
C GLY A 140 -3.91 9.36 -12.10
N GLY A 141 -3.73 8.05 -11.90
CA GLY A 141 -4.29 7.03 -12.77
C GLY A 141 -5.73 6.71 -12.37
N GLY A 142 -6.71 7.41 -12.95
CA GLY A 142 -8.12 7.14 -12.72
C GLY A 142 -8.44 5.65 -12.81
N HIS A 143 -8.95 5.09 -11.72
CA HIS A 143 -9.86 3.96 -11.78
C HIS A 143 -11.14 4.43 -12.49
N GLY A 144 -11.08 4.60 -13.80
CA GLY A 144 -12.26 4.41 -14.64
C GLY A 144 -12.69 2.96 -14.45
N PRO A 145 -13.99 2.67 -14.27
CA PRO A 145 -14.47 1.29 -14.29
C PRO A 145 -13.94 0.65 -15.56
N LYS A 146 -13.24 -0.49 -15.43
CA LYS A 146 -12.96 -1.34 -16.58
C LYS A 146 -14.32 -1.83 -17.09
N THR A 147 -14.95 -1.06 -17.97
CA THR A 147 -16.11 -1.52 -18.71
C THR A 147 -15.63 -2.73 -19.48
N ARG A 148 -16.03 -3.93 -19.01
CA ARG A 148 -15.94 -5.14 -19.80
C ARG A 148 -16.65 -4.83 -21.10
N ALA A 149 -15.90 -4.69 -22.19
CA ALA A 149 -16.43 -4.57 -23.53
C ALA A 149 -17.13 -5.90 -23.83
N SER A 150 -18.42 -5.98 -23.51
CA SER A 150 -19.30 -7.05 -23.95
C SER A 150 -19.53 -6.84 -25.44
N THR A 151 -18.83 -7.66 -26.22
CA THR A 151 -19.07 -8.07 -27.60
C THR A 151 -20.41 -7.59 -28.17
N ALA A 152 -20.37 -6.55 -28.99
CA ALA A 152 -21.50 -6.16 -29.81
C ALA A 152 -21.63 -7.14 -30.99
N THR A 153 -22.42 -8.20 -30.80
CA THR A 153 -22.92 -9.04 -31.90
C THR A 153 -23.92 -8.22 -32.73
N ARG A 154 -23.40 -7.43 -33.68
CA ARG A 154 -24.20 -6.75 -34.71
C ARG A 154 -24.50 -7.75 -35.84
N GLY A 155 -25.77 -8.08 -36.02
CA GLY A 155 -26.21 -8.88 -37.16
C GLY A 155 -27.64 -9.42 -37.04
N ARG A 156 -28.60 -8.54 -36.78
CA ARG A 156 -30.04 -8.91 -36.79
C ARG A 156 -30.55 -8.89 -38.23
N LYS A 157 -31.24 -9.99 -38.58
CA LYS A 157 -31.82 -10.38 -39.86
C LYS A 157 -32.75 -9.34 -40.54
N ARG A 158 -32.64 -9.30 -41.88
CA ARG A 158 -33.69 -9.30 -42.95
C ARG A 158 -34.76 -8.20 -43.01
N ALA A 159 -34.84 -7.54 -44.16
CA ALA A 159 -36.06 -7.37 -44.97
C ALA A 159 -35.68 -7.02 -46.44
N ALA A 160 -36.52 -7.44 -47.37
CA ALA A 160 -36.30 -7.62 -48.82
C ALA A 160 -36.69 -6.36 -49.65
N PRO A 161 -36.52 -6.38 -50.99
CA PRO A 161 -36.46 -5.19 -51.86
C PRO A 161 -37.84 -4.71 -52.31
N GLN A 162 -37.92 -3.46 -52.73
CA GLN A 162 -38.98 -3.02 -53.64
C GLN A 162 -38.50 -1.91 -54.57
N ASP A 163 -38.91 -2.10 -55.81
CA ASP A 163 -38.63 -1.39 -57.04
C ASP A 163 -39.08 0.07 -56.99
N ASP A 164 -38.40 0.94 -57.75
CA ASP A 164 -39.04 2.01 -58.53
C ASP A 164 -38.04 2.58 -59.55
N ASP A 165 -38.30 2.23 -60.81
CA ASP A 165 -38.42 3.13 -61.97
C ASP A 165 -37.46 4.34 -62.07
N ASN A 166 -36.54 4.30 -63.05
CA ASN A 166 -36.39 5.46 -63.92
C ASN A 166 -35.85 5.08 -65.30
N SER A 167 -36.72 5.28 -66.29
CA SER A 167 -36.43 5.33 -67.72
C SER A 167 -35.54 6.54 -68.10
N ARG A 168 -34.91 6.46 -69.29
CA ARG A 168 -34.15 7.50 -70.05
C ARG A 168 -32.68 7.62 -69.61
N LEU A 169 -31.67 7.44 -70.46
CA LEU A 169 -31.48 7.77 -71.89
C LEU A 169 -30.69 6.68 -72.62
#